data_AF-A0A371CVM6-F1
#
_entry.id   AF-A0A371CVM6-F1
#
_cell.length_a   1.000
_cell.length_b   1.000
_cell.length_c   1.000
_cell.angle_alpha   90.00
_cell.angle_beta   90.00
_cell.angle_gamma   90.00
#
_symmetry.space_group_name_H-M   'P 1'
#
loop_
_entity.id
_entity.type
_entity.pdbx_description
1 polymer ?
#
loop_
_entity_poly.entity_id
_entity_poly.type
_entity_poly.pdbx_seq_one_letter_code
_entity_poly.pdbx_strand_id
1 'polypeptide(L)' 'GTCSTGTIHCCNDTVQSNSDKGRALAGLLALEGDYSGIFGTNCSNLNVVAIGSGHNAQTVCCESGRQTGLVNVGCVPVTL' A
#
# COMPACT_ATOMS: atom_id res chain seq x y z
N GLY A 1 10.65 -11.62 0.29
CA GLY A 1 9.65 -11.43 1.34
C GLY A 1 8.31 -12.03 0.94
N THR A 2 7.71 -12.86 1.79
CA THR A 2 6.40 -13.49 1.56
C THR A 2 5.27 -12.58 2.07
N CYS A 3 4.37 -12.17 1.17
CA CYS A 3 3.12 -11.51 1.52
C CYS A 3 2.02 -12.59 1.53
N SER A 4 1.66 -13.11 2.71
CA SER A 4 0.75 -14.26 2.82
C SER A 4 -0.72 -13.87 2.85
N THR A 5 -1.04 -12.62 3.20
CA THR A 5 -2.41 -12.11 3.39
C THR A 5 -2.86 -11.18 2.26
N GLY A 6 -2.00 -10.90 1.28
CA GLY A 6 -2.19 -9.76 0.39
C GLY A 6 -1.47 -9.86 -0.95
N THR A 7 -1.55 -8.76 -1.69
CA THR A 7 -0.83 -8.57 -2.96
C THR A 7 0.36 -7.62 -2.72
N ILE A 8 1.49 -7.92 -3.36
CA ILE A 8 2.67 -7.04 -3.30
C ILE A 8 2.50 -5.91 -4.30
N HIS A 9 2.71 -4.68 -3.83
CA HIS A 9 2.67 -3.47 -4.64
C HIS A 9 3.96 -2.67 -4.45
N CYS A 10 4.43 -2.00 -5.51
CA CYS A 10 5.44 -0.94 -5.38
C CYS A 10 4.72 0.39 -5.35
N CYS A 11 4.84 1.12 -4.25
CA CYS A 11 4.24 2.43 -4.09
C CYS A 11 5.31 3.50 -4.08
N ASN A 12 5.16 4.52 -4.92
CA ASN A 12 6.10 5.65 -4.96
C ASN A 12 6.09 6.40 -3.62
N ASP A 13 4.91 6.51 -3.01
CA ASP A 13 4.70 7.21 -1.75
C ASP A 13 3.90 6.34 -0.80
N THR A 14 4.27 6.38 0.48
CA THR A 14 3.53 5.75 1.56
C THR A 14 3.18 6.76 2.64
N VAL A 15 1.96 6.70 3.13
CA VAL A 15 1.42 7.62 4.13
C VAL A 15 0.97 6.80 5.33
N GLN A 16 1.43 7.16 6.53
CA GLN A 16 0.98 6.48 7.75
C GLN A 16 -0.51 6.76 7.96
N SER A 17 -1.31 5.72 8.19
CA SER A 17 -2.76 5.88 8.35
C SER A 17 -3.13 6.72 9.58
N ASN A 18 -2.28 6.70 10.61
CA ASN A 18 -2.42 7.50 11.83
C ASN A 18 -1.95 8.96 11.70
N SER A 19 -1.33 9.35 10.58
CA SER A 19 -0.95 10.74 10.34
C SER A 19 -2.14 11.60 9.93
N ASP A 20 -2.05 12.93 10.07
CA ASP A 20 -3.12 13.84 9.63
C ASP A 20 -3.47 13.67 8.14
N LYS A 21 -2.45 13.43 7.31
CA LYS A 21 -2.64 13.11 5.88
C LYS A 21 -3.38 11.80 5.68
N GLY A 22 -3.02 10.77 6.45
CA GLY A 22 -3.69 9.46 6.42
C GLY A 22 -5.16 9.58 6.81
N ARG A 23 -5.45 10.25 7.93
CA ARG A 23 -6.83 10.48 8.39
C ARG A 23 -7.66 11.26 7.38
N ALA A 24 -7.08 12.26 6.72
CA ALA A 24 -7.74 13.01 5.65
C ALA A 24 -8.03 12.13 4.42
N LEU A 25 -7.04 11.32 3.98
CA LEU A 25 -7.21 10.34 2.90
C LEU A 25 -8.32 9.33 3.23
N ALA A 26 -8.33 8.79 4.45
CA ALA A 26 -9.35 7.84 4.88
C ALA A 26 -10.76 8.44 4.87
N GLY A 27 -10.91 9.70 5.28
CA GLY A 27 -12.17 10.42 5.19
C GLY A 27 -12.64 10.66 3.76
N LEU A 28 -11.72 11.01 2.84
CA LEU A 28 -12.03 11.19 1.41
C LEU A 28 -12.41 9.89 0.71
N LEU A 29 -11.79 8.79 1.13
CA LEU A 29 -12.03 7.45 0.59
C LEU A 29 -13.21 6.74 1.25
N ALA A 30 -13.89 7.39 2.20
CA ALA A 30 -14.98 6.84 3.00
C ALA A 30 -14.62 5.45 3.57
N LEU A 31 -13.38 5.29 4.03
CA LEU A 31 -12.93 4.02 4.60
C LEU A 31 -13.67 3.78 5.90
N GLU A 32 -14.37 2.65 5.98
CA GLU A 32 -15.04 2.20 7.20
C GLU A 32 -14.22 1.09 7.86
N GLY A 33 -13.99 1.23 9.18
CA GLY A 33 -13.29 0.24 10.01
C GLY A 33 -11.88 0.62 10.43
N ASP A 34 -11.13 -0.35 10.94
CA ASP A 34 -9.72 -0.17 11.34
C ASP A 34 -8.82 -0.31 10.10
N TYR A 35 -8.22 0.80 9.68
CA TYR A 35 -7.20 0.84 8.64
C TYR A 35 -5.84 1.12 9.26
N SER A 36 -5.40 0.20 10.10
CA SER A 36 -4.04 0.17 10.65
C SER A 36 -3.01 -0.10 9.55
N GLY A 37 -1.86 0.57 9.65
CA GLY A 37 -0.74 0.41 8.71
C GLY A 37 -0.46 1.66 7.88
N ILE A 38 -0.03 1.44 6.63
CA ILE A 38 0.29 2.50 5.68
C ILE A 38 -0.66 2.49 4.49
N PHE A 39 -0.91 3.67 3.96
CA PHE A 39 -1.57 3.89 2.68
C PHE A 39 -0.53 4.05 1.60
N GLY A 40 -0.56 3.18 0.61
CA GLY A 40 0.27 3.30 -0.57
C GLY A 40 -0.45 4.13 -1.62
N THR A 41 0.19 5.17 -2.13
CA THR A 41 -0.33 5.98 -3.24
C THR A 41 0.57 5.85 -4.46
N ASN A 42 -0.03 5.98 -5.65
CA ASN A 42 0.67 5.81 -6.93
C ASN A 42 1.38 4.45 -6.98
N CYS A 43 0.64 3.40 -6.61
CA CYS A 43 1.16 2.05 -6.57
C CYS A 43 1.01 1.37 -7.91
N SER A 44 2.09 0.74 -8.36
CA SER A 44 2.06 -0.17 -9.49
C SER A 44 1.84 -1.60 -9.00
N ASN A 45 1.06 -2.38 -9.73
CA ASN A 45 1.01 -3.82 -9.52
C ASN A 45 2.40 -4.38 -9.76
N LEU A 46 3.01 -4.95 -8.72
CA LEU A 46 4.29 -5.60 -8.85
C LEU A 46 4.03 -6.94 -9.53
N ASN A 47 4.14 -6.97 -10.85
CA ASN A 47 4.25 -8.22 -11.57
C ASN A 47 5.59 -8.86 -11.16
N VAL A 48 5.54 -10.12 -10.70
CA VAL A 48 6.69 -10.88 -10.14
C VAL A 48 7.95 -10.86 -11.02
N VAL A 49 7.80 -10.55 -12.31
CA VAL A 49 8.88 -10.40 -13.29
C VAL A 49 9.75 -9.15 -13.05
N ALA A 50 9.26 -8.10 -12.37
CA ALA A 50 9.96 -6.81 -12.22
C ALA A 50 10.82 -6.68 -10.95
N ILE A 51 10.90 -7.72 -10.11
CA ILE A 51 11.55 -7.70 -8.79
C ILE A 51 13.07 -7.39 -8.87
N GLY A 52 13.71 -7.57 -10.04
CA GLY A 52 15.14 -7.30 -10.24
C GLY A 52 15.49 -5.87 -10.65
N SER A 53 14.51 -5.02 -10.97
CA SER A 53 14.73 -3.77 -11.69
C SER A 53 14.63 -2.54 -10.79
N GLY A 54 15.47 -2.44 -9.76
CA GLY A 54 15.80 -1.17 -9.07
C GLY A 54 14.67 -0.15 -8.93
N HIS A 55 13.51 -0.56 -8.42
CA HIS A 55 12.43 0.38 -8.14
C HIS A 55 12.89 1.25 -6.96
N ASN A 56 12.99 2.57 -7.17
CA ASN A 56 13.20 3.54 -6.08
C ASN A 56 11.93 3.70 -5.20
N ALA A 57 10.88 2.95 -5.52
CA ALA A 57 9.60 2.92 -4.83
C ALA A 57 9.63 1.93 -3.65
N GLN A 58 8.84 2.22 -2.62
CA GLN A 58 8.75 1.38 -1.45
C GLN A 58 7.90 0.14 -1.75
N THR A 59 8.45 -1.05 -1.54
CA THR A 59 7.68 -2.30 -1.67
C THR A 59 6.81 -2.49 -0.44
N VAL A 60 5.52 -2.71 -0.66
CA VAL A 60 4.54 -2.93 0.40
C VAL A 60 3.66 -4.13 0.08
N CYS A 61 3.22 -4.80 1.14
CA CYS A 61 2.21 -5.86 1.09
C CYS A 61 0.90 -5.26 1.56
N CYS A 62 -0.11 -5.22 0.70
CA CYS A 62 -1.42 -4.63 1.02
C CYS A 62 -2.49 -5.72 1.05
N GLU A 63 -3.45 -5.58 1.97
CA GLU A 63 -4.53 -6.54 2.10
C GLU A 63 -5.41 -6.54 0.83
N SER A 64 -5.67 -7.75 0.32
CA SER A 64 -6.45 -7.94 -0.90
C SER A 64 -7.88 -7.44 -0.70
N GLY A 65 -8.37 -6.63 -1.66
CA GLY A 65 -9.72 -6.07 -1.61
C GLY A 65 -9.86 -4.77 -0.82
N ARG A 66 -8.79 -4.24 -0.22
CA ARG A 66 -8.77 -2.89 0.39
C ARG A 66 -8.11 -1.85 -0.53
N GLN A 67 -8.38 -1.94 -1.83
CA GLN A 67 -7.83 -1.04 -2.84
C GLN A 67 -8.92 -0.05 -3.25
N THR A 68 -8.66 1.24 -3.14
CA THR A 68 -9.59 2.31 -3.51
C THR A 68 -9.01 3.10 -4.69
N GLY A 69 -9.30 2.67 -5.91
CA GLY A 69 -8.76 3.29 -7.12
C GLY A 69 -7.24 3.19 -7.18
N LEU A 70 -6.54 4.31 -6.95
CA LEU A 70 -5.06 4.41 -6.96
C LEU A 70 -4.41 4.32 -5.57
N VAL A 71 -5.21 4.17 -4.51
CA VAL A 71 -4.72 4.09 -3.13
C VAL A 71 -4.92 2.68 -2.59
N ASN A 72 -3.83 2.07 -2.13
CA ASN A 72 -3.87 0.82 -1.40
C ASN A 72 -3.91 1.09 0.10
N VAL A 73 -4.75 0.36 0.81
CA VAL A 73 -5.07 0.61 2.21
C VAL A 73 -4.63 -0.57 3.07
N GLY A 74 -4.18 -0.32 4.30
CA GLY A 74 -3.78 -1.39 5.22
C GLY A 74 -2.51 -2.11 4.76
N CYS A 75 -1.59 -1.37 4.13
CA CYS A 75 -0.34 -1.92 3.67
C CYS A 75 0.68 -2.02 4.80
N VAL A 76 1.64 -2.93 4.65
CA VAL A 76 2.83 -3.03 5.49
C VAL A 76 4.09 -3.04 4.63
N PRO A 77 5.20 -2.40 5.06
CA PRO A 77 6.45 -2.46 4.32
C PRO A 77 6.97 -3.89 4.30
N VAL A 78 7.44 -4.36 3.15
CA VAL A 78 8.08 -5.68 3.04
C VAL A 78 9.43 -5.55 2.37
N THR A 79 10.40 -6.29 2.90
CA THR A 79 11.71 -6.45 2.27
C THR A 79 11.69 -7.72 1.42
N LEU A 80 12.12 -7.60 0.16
CA LEU A 80 12.19 -8.71 -0.78
C LEU A 80 13.40 -9.60 -0.52
#